data_AF-A0A5S3RBC2-F1
#
_entry.id   AF-A0A5S3RBC2-F1
#
_cell.length_a   1.000
_cell.length_b   1.000
_cell.length_c   1.000
_cell.angle_alpha   90.00
_cell.angle_beta   90.00
_cell.angle_gamma   90.00
#
_symmetry.space_group_name_H-M   'P 1'
#
loop_
_entity.id
_entity.type
_entity.pdbx_description
1 polymer ?
#
loop_
_entity_poly.entity_id
_entity_poly.type
_entity_poly.pdbx_seq_one_letter_code
_entity_poly.pdbx_strand_id
1 'polypeptide(L)'
;MKTSLSATLLSLGVFLFSHAASANECELSIEANDMMQFSKKSLSAPSSCKEISVTLKHTGKLPATTMGHNWVLSKAADVQAVATDGMSAGANNSYVKPNDSRVLAVSKVIGGGEQTTVTFSTEQLKKDESYKFFCSFPGHFAIMQGTFTLS
;
A
#
# COMPACT_ATOMS: atom_id res chain seq x y z
N MET A 1 49.90 -15.80 -58.97
CA MET A 1 49.50 -14.59 -58.22
C MET A 1 48.01 -14.34 -58.42
N LYS A 2 47.16 -14.68 -57.44
CA LYS A 2 45.87 -14.02 -57.19
C LYS A 2 45.60 -14.11 -55.68
N THR A 3 45.43 -12.94 -55.09
CA THR A 3 45.52 -12.61 -53.67
C THR A 3 44.22 -12.93 -52.93
N SER A 4 44.35 -13.45 -51.71
CA SER A 4 43.28 -13.63 -50.74
C SER A 4 43.05 -12.31 -50.00
N LEU A 5 41.80 -11.87 -49.87
CA LEU A 5 41.42 -10.67 -49.11
C LEU A 5 40.54 -11.13 -47.92
N SER A 6 41.14 -11.21 -46.73
CA SER A 6 40.39 -11.38 -45.48
C SER A 6 39.89 -10.02 -45.00
N ALA A 7 38.58 -9.82 -44.99
CA ALA A 7 37.94 -8.67 -44.37
C ALA A 7 37.57 -9.02 -42.92
N THR A 8 38.31 -8.47 -41.96
CA THR A 8 37.99 -8.59 -40.53
C THR A 8 37.10 -7.40 -40.16
N LEU A 9 35.80 -7.63 -39.96
CA LEU A 9 34.89 -6.62 -39.41
C LEU A 9 35.07 -6.56 -37.88
N LEU A 10 35.51 -5.40 -37.39
CA LEU A 10 35.60 -5.08 -35.97
C LEU A 10 34.23 -4.57 -35.49
N SER A 11 33.48 -5.41 -34.76
CA SER A 11 32.19 -5.04 -34.19
C SER A 11 32.35 -4.11 -32.99
N LEU A 12 31.86 -2.87 -33.10
CA LEU A 12 31.83 -1.88 -32.03
C LEU A 12 30.64 -2.19 -31.09
N GLY A 13 30.92 -2.73 -29.91
CA GLY A 13 29.90 -3.04 -28.90
C GLY A 13 29.35 -1.77 -28.23
N VAL A 14 28.05 -1.51 -28.41
CA VAL A 14 27.31 -0.47 -27.68
C VAL A 14 26.95 -1.02 -26.31
N PHE A 15 27.62 -0.55 -25.25
CA PHE A 15 27.21 -0.81 -23.87
C PHE A 15 26.02 0.09 -23.52
N LEU A 16 24.81 -0.49 -23.57
CA LEU A 16 23.62 0.11 -22.98
C LEU A 16 23.70 -0.06 -21.46
N PHE A 17 24.07 1.00 -20.74
CA PHE A 17 23.90 1.06 -19.29
C PHE A 17 22.40 1.24 -18.98
N SER A 18 21.73 0.12 -18.72
CA SER A 18 20.38 0.11 -18.17
C SER A 18 20.38 0.80 -16.81
N HIS A 19 19.82 1.99 -16.73
CA HIS A 19 19.49 2.63 -15.45
C HIS A 19 18.36 1.81 -14.83
N ALA A 20 18.71 0.91 -13.91
CA ALA A 20 17.73 0.27 -13.04
C ALA A 20 17.06 1.36 -12.20
N ALA A 21 15.81 1.69 -12.52
CA ALA A 21 14.97 2.49 -11.65
C ALA A 21 14.86 1.74 -10.32
N SER A 22 15.53 2.25 -9.28
CA SER A 22 15.42 1.70 -7.94
C SER A 22 14.03 2.06 -7.41
N ALA A 23 13.15 1.06 -7.26
CA ALA A 23 11.89 1.25 -6.57
C ALA A 23 12.21 1.61 -5.10
N ASN A 24 11.67 2.73 -4.61
CA ASN A 24 11.81 3.10 -3.20
C ASN A 24 11.06 2.08 -2.35
N GLU A 25 11.78 1.24 -1.60
CA GLU A 25 11.20 0.15 -0.80
C GLU A 25 10.34 0.64 0.37
N CYS A 26 10.41 1.93 0.71
CA CYS A 26 9.55 2.58 1.72
C CYS A 26 8.25 3.14 1.12
N GLU A 27 8.07 3.04 -0.20
CA GLU A 27 6.84 3.43 -0.90
C GLU A 27 6.10 2.18 -1.39
N LEU A 28 4.95 1.92 -0.78
CA LEU A 28 4.12 0.77 -1.07
C LEU A 28 2.87 1.20 -1.85
N SER A 29 2.38 0.29 -2.69
CA SER A 29 1.12 0.47 -3.42
C SER A 29 0.22 -0.75 -3.24
N ILE A 30 -1.07 -0.48 -3.06
CA ILE A 30 -2.14 -1.48 -2.94
C ILE A 30 -3.39 -0.97 -3.65
N GLU A 31 -4.13 -1.88 -4.28
CA GLU A 31 -5.37 -1.56 -4.97
C GLU A 31 -6.57 -2.09 -4.18
N ALA A 32 -7.70 -1.40 -4.29
CA ALA A 32 -9.00 -1.85 -3.85
C ALA A 32 -10.02 -1.82 -5.00
N ASN A 33 -11.06 -2.65 -4.96
CA ASN A 33 -12.01 -2.79 -6.07
C ASN A 33 -13.47 -2.91 -5.59
N ASP A 34 -14.41 -2.82 -6.53
CA ASP A 34 -15.86 -2.90 -6.25
C ASP A 34 -16.32 -4.25 -5.64
N MET A 35 -15.44 -5.26 -5.58
CA MET A 35 -15.69 -6.58 -4.99
C MET A 35 -15.23 -6.65 -3.51
N MET A 36 -14.91 -5.51 -2.89
CA MET A 36 -14.40 -5.42 -1.52
C MET A 36 -13.13 -6.26 -1.31
N GLN A 37 -12.16 -6.11 -2.21
CA GLN A 37 -10.87 -6.80 -2.13
C GLN A 37 -9.73 -5.81 -2.19
N PHE A 38 -8.75 -6.00 -1.30
CA PHE A 38 -7.41 -5.49 -1.54
C PHE A 38 -6.63 -6.43 -2.47
N SER A 39 -5.80 -5.88 -3.35
CA SER A 39 -4.97 -6.67 -4.29
C SER A 39 -3.87 -7.47 -3.60
N LYS A 40 -3.52 -7.12 -2.36
CA LYS A 40 -2.50 -7.80 -1.54
C LYS A 40 -3.08 -8.22 -0.20
N LYS A 41 -2.64 -9.38 0.30
CA LYS A 41 -2.97 -9.90 1.64
C LYS A 41 -1.86 -9.67 2.66
N SER A 42 -0.69 -9.23 2.21
CA SER A 42 0.44 -8.83 3.03
C SER A 42 1.14 -7.62 2.40
N LEU A 43 1.69 -6.77 3.27
CA LEU A 43 2.60 -5.69 2.93
C LEU A 43 3.79 -5.75 3.87
N SER A 44 4.97 -5.47 3.34
CA SER A 44 6.19 -5.39 4.13
C SER A 44 7.02 -4.19 3.71
N ALA A 45 7.76 -3.62 4.65
CA ALA A 45 8.75 -2.60 4.39
C ALA A 45 10.03 -2.88 5.19
N PRO A 46 11.20 -2.50 4.70
CA PRO A 46 12.45 -2.63 5.44
C PRO A 46 12.40 -1.92 6.80
N SER A 47 12.97 -2.53 7.83
CA SER A 47 13.10 -1.90 9.15
C SER A 47 14.01 -0.66 9.13
N SER A 48 14.74 -0.43 8.05
CA SER A 48 15.53 0.79 7.82
C SER A 48 14.69 2.00 7.40
N CYS A 49 13.44 1.81 6.97
CA CYS A 49 12.52 2.89 6.64
C CYS A 49 12.14 3.65 7.91
N LYS A 50 12.43 4.96 7.95
CA LYS A 50 11.96 5.85 9.04
C LYS A 50 10.51 6.28 8.84
N GLU A 51 10.11 6.41 7.58
CA GLU A 51 8.74 6.69 7.16
C GLU A 51 8.36 5.71 6.06
N ILE A 52 7.07 5.37 6.01
CA ILE A 52 6.50 4.52 4.99
C ILE A 52 5.31 5.25 4.38
N SER A 53 5.24 5.25 3.05
CA SER A 53 4.10 5.78 2.31
C SER A 53 3.33 4.64 1.66
N VAL A 54 2.03 4.55 1.92
CA VAL A 54 1.14 3.57 1.30
C VAL A 54 0.16 4.32 0.40
N THR A 55 0.24 4.05 -0.90
CA THR A 55 -0.72 4.53 -1.89
C THR A 55 -1.82 3.49 -2.07
N LEU A 56 -3.05 3.89 -1.76
CA LEU A 56 -4.26 3.14 -2.04
C LEU A 56 -4.88 3.66 -3.34
N LYS A 57 -5.15 2.77 -4.29
CA LYS A 57 -5.86 3.09 -5.54
C LYS A 57 -7.15 2.29 -5.64
N HIS A 58 -8.26 2.94 -5.95
CA HIS A 58 -9.51 2.25 -6.17
C HIS A 58 -9.73 1.99 -7.68
N THR A 59 -9.66 0.74 -8.12
CA THR A 59 -9.74 0.37 -9.55
C THR A 59 -11.15 0.11 -10.07
N GLY A 60 -12.13 0.06 -9.17
CA GLY A 60 -13.56 0.01 -9.49
C GLY A 60 -14.15 1.33 -10.01
N LYS A 61 -15.48 1.37 -10.09
CA LYS A 61 -16.26 2.51 -10.63
C LYS A 61 -17.28 3.08 -9.65
N LEU A 62 -17.54 2.40 -8.54
CA LEU A 62 -18.56 2.83 -7.59
C LEU A 62 -18.08 4.02 -6.75
N PRO A 63 -18.96 4.99 -6.42
CA PRO A 63 -18.57 6.17 -5.66
C PRO A 63 -18.22 5.85 -4.20
N ALA A 64 -17.40 6.71 -3.58
CA ALA A 64 -16.92 6.55 -2.20
C ALA A 64 -18.03 6.42 -1.15
N THR A 65 -19.21 6.99 -1.41
CA THR A 65 -20.37 6.92 -0.50
C THR A 65 -21.00 5.53 -0.44
N THR A 66 -20.79 4.70 -1.47
CA THR A 66 -21.43 3.38 -1.61
C THR A 66 -20.42 2.25 -1.50
N MET A 67 -19.22 2.43 -2.08
CA MET A 67 -18.14 1.45 -2.07
C MET A 67 -16.81 2.13 -1.75
N GLY A 68 -16.83 2.94 -0.69
CA GLY A 68 -15.64 3.64 -0.24
C GLY A 68 -14.63 2.67 0.37
N HIS A 69 -13.36 2.91 0.07
CA HIS A 69 -12.27 2.17 0.67
C HIS A 69 -11.24 3.12 1.26
N ASN A 70 -10.79 2.79 2.47
CA ASN A 70 -9.62 3.40 3.09
C ASN A 70 -8.62 2.30 3.44
N TRP A 71 -7.45 2.72 3.89
CA TRP A 71 -6.42 1.86 4.44
C TRP A 71 -6.11 2.34 5.86
N VAL A 72 -6.31 1.45 6.83
CA VAL A 72 -6.07 1.70 8.25
C VAL A 72 -5.05 0.69 8.76
N LEU A 73 -4.05 1.15 9.52
CA LEU A 73 -3.07 0.31 10.20
C LEU A 73 -3.32 0.31 11.71
N SER A 74 -3.41 -0.88 12.30
CA SER A 74 -3.44 -1.06 13.75
C SER A 74 -2.70 -2.34 14.15
N LYS A 75 -2.62 -2.58 15.47
CA LYS A 75 -2.33 -3.93 15.96
C LYS A 75 -3.43 -4.88 15.52
N ALA A 76 -3.07 -6.14 15.32
CA ALA A 76 -3.99 -7.19 14.91
C ALA A 76 -5.13 -7.40 15.92
N ALA A 77 -4.83 -7.27 17.22
CA ALA A 77 -5.82 -7.41 18.30
C ALA A 77 -6.87 -6.27 18.32
N ASP A 78 -6.53 -5.11 17.76
CA ASP A 78 -7.38 -3.91 17.84
C ASP A 78 -8.34 -3.76 16.65
N VAL A 79 -8.15 -4.52 15.55
CA VAL A 79 -8.87 -4.34 14.27
C VAL A 79 -10.38 -4.27 14.47
N GLN A 80 -10.96 -5.24 15.20
CA GLN A 80 -12.40 -5.30 15.37
C GLN A 80 -12.95 -4.12 16.17
N ALA A 81 -12.25 -3.72 17.24
CA ALA A 81 -12.68 -2.61 18.08
C ALA A 81 -12.56 -1.27 17.34
N VAL A 82 -11.45 -1.06 16.60
CA VAL A 82 -11.27 0.13 15.75
C VAL A 82 -12.33 0.21 14.66
N ALA A 83 -12.58 -0.88 13.93
CA ALA A 83 -13.58 -0.90 12.88
C ALA A 83 -14.99 -0.64 13.43
N THR A 84 -15.33 -1.22 14.59
CA THR A 84 -16.63 -1.05 15.23
C THR A 84 -16.87 0.39 15.68
N ASP A 85 -15.90 1.00 16.37
CA ASP A 85 -15.98 2.40 16.80
C ASP A 85 -15.98 3.35 15.58
N GLY A 86 -15.23 2.99 14.54
CA GLY A 86 -15.14 3.72 13.28
C GLY A 86 -16.46 3.89 12.54
N MET A 87 -17.35 2.89 12.61
CA MET A 87 -18.69 2.98 12.02
C MET A 87 -19.46 4.21 12.53
N SER A 88 -19.35 4.51 13.83
CA SER A 88 -20.05 5.65 14.46
C SER A 88 -19.38 7.00 14.16
N ALA A 89 -18.11 6.99 13.74
CA ALA A 89 -17.38 8.22 13.42
C ALA A 89 -17.79 8.83 12.06
N GLY A 90 -18.30 8.01 11.15
CA GLY A 90 -18.83 8.43 9.86
C GLY A 90 -17.78 8.84 8.82
N ALA A 91 -18.27 9.15 7.60
CA ALA A 91 -17.42 9.40 6.43
C ALA A 91 -16.47 10.59 6.60
N ASN A 92 -16.89 11.66 7.29
CA ASN A 92 -16.05 12.85 7.51
C ASN A 92 -14.79 12.55 8.34
N ASN A 93 -14.80 11.46 9.11
CA ASN A 93 -13.67 11.00 9.90
C ASN A 93 -13.01 9.75 9.29
N SER A 94 -13.24 9.49 7.99
CA SER A 94 -12.76 8.29 7.29
C SER A 94 -13.16 6.99 8.00
N TYR A 95 -14.30 6.96 8.68
CA TYR A 95 -14.72 5.82 9.52
C TYR A 95 -13.65 5.37 10.51
N VAL A 96 -12.96 6.32 11.13
CA VAL A 96 -12.07 6.10 12.27
C VAL A 96 -12.47 7.07 13.37
N LYS A 97 -12.55 6.58 14.61
CA LYS A 97 -12.83 7.44 15.76
C LYS A 97 -11.75 8.53 15.85
N PRO A 98 -12.12 9.82 15.97
CA PRO A 98 -11.13 10.87 16.15
C PRO A 98 -10.21 10.60 17.35
N ASN A 99 -8.90 10.76 17.15
CA ASN A 99 -7.86 10.54 18.16
C ASN A 99 -7.82 9.10 18.72
N ASP A 100 -8.19 8.10 17.92
CA ASP A 100 -8.06 6.69 18.32
C ASP A 100 -6.59 6.28 18.42
N SER A 101 -6.09 6.10 19.64
CA SER A 101 -4.69 5.72 19.91
C SER A 101 -4.32 4.32 19.41
N ARG A 102 -5.29 3.51 18.97
CA ARG A 102 -5.04 2.18 18.38
C ARG A 102 -4.72 2.28 16.88
N VAL A 103 -5.02 3.41 16.25
CA VAL A 103 -4.79 3.65 14.82
C VAL A 103 -3.44 4.30 14.61
N LEU A 104 -2.56 3.59 13.92
CA LEU A 104 -1.18 4.01 13.64
C LEU A 104 -1.09 4.83 12.36
N ALA A 105 -1.98 4.57 11.41
CA ALA A 105 -2.11 5.31 10.16
C ALA A 105 -3.51 5.10 9.57
N VAL A 106 -4.04 6.13 8.90
CA VAL A 106 -5.32 6.07 8.19
C VAL A 106 -5.28 6.94 6.94
N SER A 107 -5.70 6.39 5.81
CA SER A 107 -5.92 7.17 4.58
C SER A 107 -7.31 7.82 4.55
N LYS A 108 -7.53 8.72 3.58
CA LYS A 108 -8.89 9.13 3.21
C LYS A 108 -9.67 7.92 2.67
N VAL A 109 -11.00 8.00 2.75
CA VAL A 109 -11.89 7.10 2.02
C VAL A 109 -11.95 7.57 0.57
N ILE A 110 -11.73 6.66 -0.36
CA ILE A 110 -11.75 6.92 -1.80
C ILE A 110 -12.74 5.99 -2.51
N GLY A 111 -13.29 6.45 -3.64
CA GLY A 111 -14.16 5.69 -4.53
C GLY A 111 -13.49 5.38 -5.87
N GLY A 112 -14.23 4.75 -6.77
CA GLY A 112 -13.77 4.32 -8.09
C GLY A 112 -13.01 5.37 -8.89
N GLY A 113 -11.80 5.01 -9.33
CA GLY A 113 -10.91 5.86 -10.12
C GLY A 113 -10.02 6.79 -9.30
N GLU A 114 -10.28 6.94 -8.00
CA GLU A 114 -9.48 7.78 -7.11
C GLU A 114 -8.27 7.05 -6.54
N GLN A 115 -7.34 7.82 -5.98
CA GLN A 115 -6.23 7.32 -5.18
C GLN A 115 -5.94 8.26 -4.00
N THR A 116 -5.35 7.71 -2.96
CA THR A 116 -4.85 8.49 -1.81
C THR A 116 -3.57 7.86 -1.28
N THR A 117 -2.73 8.66 -0.64
CA THR A 117 -1.50 8.19 0.00
C THR A 117 -1.54 8.59 1.47
N VAL A 118 -1.19 7.65 2.33
CA VAL A 118 -0.92 7.90 3.75
C VAL A 118 0.55 7.66 4.02
N THR A 119 1.20 8.59 4.71
CA THR A 119 2.59 8.50 5.15
C THR A 119 2.63 8.46 6.66
N PHE A 120 3.40 7.55 7.23
CA PHE A 120 3.51 7.39 8.68
C PHE A 120 4.94 7.01 9.11
N SER A 121 5.30 7.43 10.32
CA SER A 121 6.57 7.07 10.94
C SER A 121 6.56 5.62 11.43
N THR A 122 7.68 4.93 11.28
CA THR A 122 7.86 3.56 11.78
C THR A 122 8.23 3.51 13.26
N GLU A 123 8.48 4.64 13.92
CA GLU A 123 8.88 4.69 15.34
C GLU A 123 7.83 4.09 16.29
N GLN A 124 6.56 4.12 15.90
CA GLN A 124 5.46 3.54 16.67
C GLN A 124 5.35 2.01 16.49
N LEU A 125 6.08 1.44 15.52
CA LEU A 125 6.06 0.02 15.22
C LEU A 125 7.15 -0.72 16.00
N LYS A 126 6.73 -1.80 16.64
CA LYS A 126 7.56 -2.74 17.41
C LYS A 126 7.73 -4.05 16.65
N LYS A 127 8.95 -4.58 16.64
CA LYS A 127 9.32 -5.81 15.90
C LYS A 127 8.53 -7.05 16.32
N ASP A 128 8.20 -7.17 17.60
CA ASP A 128 7.51 -8.34 18.16
C ASP A 128 5.98 -8.19 18.22
N GLU A 129 5.44 -7.15 17.58
CA GLU A 129 4.00 -6.87 17.57
C GLU A 129 3.41 -7.27 16.21
N SER A 130 2.18 -7.81 16.24
CA SER A 130 1.47 -8.20 15.02
C SER A 130 0.59 -7.05 14.53
N TYR A 131 0.81 -6.60 13.29
CA TYR A 131 0.01 -5.54 12.68
C TYR A 131 -0.86 -6.05 11.55
N LYS A 132 -2.00 -5.39 11.39
CA LYS A 132 -2.90 -5.59 10.26
C LYS A 132 -3.25 -4.27 9.63
N PHE A 133 -3.33 -4.30 8.31
CA PHE A 133 -4.03 -3.26 7.57
C PHE A 133 -5.44 -3.73 7.20
N PHE A 134 -6.39 -2.80 7.15
CA PHE A 134 -7.78 -3.11 6.84
C PHE A 134 -8.54 -1.89 6.30
N CYS A 135 -9.74 -2.13 5.74
CA CYS A 135 -10.70 -1.09 5.39
C CYS A 135 -11.73 -0.96 6.53
N SER A 136 -11.90 0.25 7.07
CA SER A 136 -12.85 0.52 8.16
C SER A 136 -14.22 1.05 7.68
N PHE A 137 -14.42 1.19 6.36
CA PHE A 137 -15.75 1.41 5.81
C PHE A 137 -16.73 0.34 6.35
N PRO A 138 -17.95 0.71 6.78
CA PRO A 138 -18.84 -0.18 7.52
C PRO A 138 -19.02 -1.55 6.84
N GLY A 139 -18.70 -2.62 7.57
CA GLY A 139 -18.81 -4.01 7.12
C GLY A 139 -17.62 -4.57 6.32
N HIS A 140 -16.68 -3.73 5.85
CA HIS A 140 -15.61 -4.21 4.96
C HIS A 140 -14.47 -4.92 5.69
N PHE A 141 -14.17 -4.54 6.94
CA PHE A 141 -12.99 -5.01 7.68
C PHE A 141 -12.91 -6.55 7.83
N ALA A 142 -14.05 -7.24 7.80
CA ALA A 142 -14.11 -8.70 7.91
C ALA A 142 -13.36 -9.39 6.76
N ILE A 143 -13.41 -8.81 5.55
CA ILE A 143 -12.84 -9.40 4.32
C ILE A 143 -11.67 -8.59 3.75
N MET A 144 -11.71 -7.26 3.91
CA MET A 144 -10.69 -6.32 3.45
C MET A 144 -9.66 -6.08 4.54
N GLN A 145 -8.81 -7.07 4.75
CA GLN A 145 -7.68 -6.99 5.68
C GLN A 145 -6.49 -7.82 5.19
N GLY A 146 -5.31 -7.47 5.69
CA GLY A 146 -4.06 -8.17 5.44
C GLY A 146 -3.02 -7.87 6.53
N THR A 147 -1.88 -8.55 6.47
CA THR A 147 -0.79 -8.37 7.46
C THR A 147 0.17 -7.27 7.05
N PHE A 148 0.72 -6.56 8.02
CA PHE A 148 1.80 -5.60 7.80
C PHE A 148 3.01 -5.99 8.64
N THR A 149 4.19 -6.03 8.03
CA THR A 149 5.43 -6.44 8.72
C THR A 149 6.59 -5.49 8.41
N LEU A 150 7.41 -5.18 9.42
CA LEU A 150 8.74 -4.64 9.18
C LEU A 150 9.71 -5.81 8.96
N SER A 151 10.42 -5.80 7.84
CA SER A 151 11.41 -6.83 7.46
C SER A 151 12.83 -6.42 7.79
#